data_AF-A0A919T7A8-F1
#
_entry.id   AF-A0A919T7A8-F1
#
_cell.length_a   1.000
_cell.length_b   1.000
_cell.length_c   1.000
_cell.angle_alpha   90.00
_cell.angle_beta   90.00
_cell.angle_gamma   90.00
#
_symmetry.space_group_name_H-M   'P 1'
#
loop_
_entity.id
_entity.type
_entity.pdbx_description
1 polymer ?
#
loop_
_entity_poly.entity_id
_entity_poly.type
_entity_poly.pdbx_seq_one_letter_code
_entity_poly.pdbx_strand_id
1 'polypeptide(L)'
;MSADNPLVAAASPGGSDPLAGIWIAEDIQAILSGVENGSWIDTSLGAVSAGLDTLALISDPIGSLLQYGVAWLLEHVKPLSEALDWLAGDPGQIAAHAQTWRNVAGTLRDHAADLQQAVRSDTHEWAGTAADTYRTWAAQQNDAVGALATAADTMAAITEGAGMLIAGVRIMVRDAIAVVVSRLITYAAELAGTLGLAAPLVVEQATTLCASWAARIASWLRGLIRSFEHLRGLTGRMDSVIELIKKLLSRLRGRGDRGPTTPSGKPDPNRKPSGKRTDAHPTKKKDRGVRRENESADVLARNGYDVEQNPPPKLNGKEPDYKIEGEYFDCYAPETGNLDNIRAKLSEKVSEAQADRLILNMDDTPRSMEDIADMLRRKPIANLKQILVVKDGQVVPFFPFGE
;
A
#
# COMPACT_ATOMS: atom_id res chain seq x y z
N MET A 1 27.35 12.97 -41.98
CA MET A 1 26.13 12.16 -42.03
C MET A 1 26.57 10.71 -42.19
N SER A 2 26.71 9.99 -41.08
CA SER A 2 26.98 8.56 -41.10
C SER A 2 25.64 7.87 -40.87
N ALA A 3 25.21 7.07 -41.84
CA ALA A 3 23.95 6.33 -41.76
C ALA A 3 24.14 5.13 -40.83
N ASP A 4 23.29 5.00 -39.81
CA ASP A 4 23.26 3.86 -38.91
C ASP A 4 22.88 2.57 -39.67
N ASN A 5 23.54 1.48 -39.30
CA ASN A 5 23.42 0.17 -39.95
C ASN A 5 22.05 -0.48 -39.66
N PRO A 6 21.24 -0.81 -40.68
CA PRO A 6 19.89 -1.36 -40.51
C PRO A 6 19.85 -2.80 -39.96
N LEU A 7 21.01 -3.43 -39.74
CA LEU A 7 21.13 -4.78 -39.14
C LEU A 7 21.54 -4.76 -37.66
N VAL A 8 21.76 -3.58 -37.08
CA VAL A 8 22.07 -3.43 -35.65
C VAL A 8 20.80 -2.95 -34.95
N ALA A 9 20.15 -3.84 -34.22
CA ALA A 9 19.08 -3.44 -33.32
C ALA A 9 19.66 -2.50 -32.26
N ALA A 10 19.15 -1.26 -32.19
CA ALA A 10 19.43 -0.37 -31.08
C ALA A 10 19.06 -1.12 -29.79
N ALA A 11 19.98 -1.14 -28.82
CA ALA A 11 19.72 -1.74 -27.52
C ALA A 11 18.43 -1.12 -26.97
N SER A 12 17.39 -1.94 -26.80
CA SER A 12 16.23 -1.52 -26.01
C SER A 12 16.75 -1.13 -24.64
N PRO A 13 16.36 0.03 -24.06
CA PRO A 13 16.70 0.38 -22.69
C PRO A 13 15.95 -0.58 -21.75
N GLY A 14 16.41 -1.82 -21.68
CA GLY A 14 15.92 -2.89 -20.83
C GLY A 14 16.53 -2.75 -19.44
N GLY A 15 16.24 -1.64 -18.78
CA GLY A 15 16.03 -1.65 -17.34
C GLY A 15 14.54 -1.66 -17.15
N SER A 16 13.93 -2.83 -16.96
CA SER A 16 12.51 -2.96 -16.63
C SER A 16 12.25 -2.15 -15.37
N ASP A 17 11.61 -0.98 -15.47
CA ASP A 17 11.20 -0.22 -14.28
C ASP A 17 10.24 -1.12 -13.49
N PRO A 18 10.64 -1.62 -12.30
CA PRO A 18 9.79 -2.52 -11.52
C PRO A 18 8.49 -1.85 -11.07
N LEU A 19 8.40 -0.52 -11.24
CA LEU A 19 7.24 0.30 -10.90
C LEU A 19 6.43 0.73 -12.13
N ALA A 20 6.76 0.22 -13.32
CA ALA A 20 5.86 0.36 -14.47
C ALA A 20 4.52 -0.31 -14.14
N GLY A 21 3.41 0.42 -14.33
CA GLY A 21 2.06 -0.02 -13.92
C GLY A 21 1.62 -1.37 -14.49
N ILE A 22 2.21 -1.80 -15.61
CA ILE A 22 1.98 -3.11 -16.24
C ILE A 22 2.42 -4.27 -15.33
N TRP A 23 3.62 -4.21 -14.73
CA TRP A 23 4.13 -5.29 -13.86
C TRP A 23 3.33 -5.43 -12.57
N ILE A 24 2.93 -4.30 -11.98
CA ILE A 24 2.07 -4.28 -10.79
C ILE A 24 0.73 -4.96 -11.10
N ALA A 25 0.12 -4.67 -12.25
CA ALA A 25 -1.13 -5.29 -12.66
C ALA A 25 -0.98 -6.79 -12.92
N GLU A 26 0.12 -7.22 -13.53
CA GLU A 26 0.45 -8.65 -13.74
C GLU A 26 0.61 -9.40 -12.42
N ASP A 27 1.30 -8.82 -11.43
CA ASP A 27 1.48 -9.43 -10.10
C ASP A 27 0.13 -9.62 -9.39
N ILE A 28 -0.77 -8.64 -9.46
CA ILE A 28 -2.11 -8.74 -8.88
C ILE A 28 -2.91 -9.83 -9.58
N GLN A 29 -2.87 -9.89 -10.92
CA GLN A 29 -3.57 -10.90 -11.69
C GLN A 29 -3.03 -12.31 -11.41
N ALA A 30 -1.72 -12.46 -11.20
CA ALA A 30 -1.11 -13.73 -10.82
C ALA A 30 -1.60 -14.19 -9.44
N ILE A 31 -1.73 -13.26 -8.47
CA ILE A 31 -2.31 -13.57 -7.16
C ILE A 31 -3.78 -13.95 -7.30
N LEU A 32 -4.58 -13.17 -8.02
CA LEU A 32 -6.00 -13.44 -8.27
C LEU A 32 -6.20 -14.82 -8.88
N SER A 33 -5.47 -15.13 -9.95
CA SER A 33 -5.52 -16.44 -10.62
C SER A 33 -5.14 -17.58 -9.67
N GLY A 34 -4.16 -17.39 -8.79
CA GLY A 34 -3.80 -18.39 -7.78
C GLY A 34 -4.91 -18.63 -6.75
N VAL A 35 -5.62 -17.56 -6.36
CA VAL A 35 -6.77 -17.64 -5.45
C VAL A 35 -7.93 -18.40 -6.11
N GLU A 36 -8.29 -18.00 -7.33
CA GLU A 36 -9.41 -18.59 -8.09
C GLU A 36 -9.17 -20.07 -8.43
N ASN A 37 -7.94 -20.42 -8.79
CA ASN A 37 -7.57 -21.82 -9.08
C ASN A 37 -7.37 -22.67 -7.81
N GLY A 38 -7.54 -22.08 -6.62
CA GLY A 38 -7.42 -22.81 -5.35
C GLY A 38 -6.01 -23.30 -5.04
N SER A 39 -4.96 -22.70 -5.62
CA SER A 39 -3.56 -23.17 -5.45
C SER A 39 -3.07 -23.08 -4.00
N TRP A 40 -3.76 -22.30 -3.18
CA TRP A 40 -3.52 -22.14 -1.75
C TRP A 40 -4.14 -23.25 -0.89
N ILE A 41 -5.11 -23.99 -1.43
CA ILE A 41 -5.84 -25.03 -0.70
C ILE A 41 -4.93 -26.26 -0.54
N ASP A 42 -4.83 -26.75 0.69
CA ASP A 42 -4.06 -27.94 1.01
C ASP A 42 -4.63 -29.16 0.28
N THR A 43 -3.75 -29.95 -0.34
CA THR A 43 -4.13 -31.12 -1.14
C THR A 43 -4.95 -32.15 -0.37
N SER A 44 -4.82 -32.21 0.97
CA SER A 44 -5.63 -33.10 1.80
C SER A 44 -7.13 -32.73 1.85
N LEU A 45 -7.47 -31.51 1.43
CA LEU A 45 -8.83 -31.00 1.30
C LEU A 45 -9.36 -31.02 -0.15
N GLY A 46 -8.61 -31.61 -1.10
CA GLY A 46 -8.85 -31.54 -2.55
C GLY A 46 -10.23 -31.99 -3.06
N ALA A 47 -11.13 -32.45 -2.18
CA ALA A 47 -12.54 -32.71 -2.47
C ALA A 47 -13.45 -31.47 -2.40
N VAL A 48 -13.02 -30.37 -1.77
CA VAL A 48 -13.85 -29.15 -1.58
C VAL A 48 -14.02 -28.33 -2.89
N SER A 49 -13.27 -28.65 -3.96
CA SER A 49 -13.30 -27.88 -5.22
C SER A 49 -14.49 -28.17 -6.15
N ALA A 50 -15.27 -29.23 -5.91
CA ALA A 50 -16.37 -29.62 -6.78
C ALA A 50 -17.72 -29.55 -6.05
N GLY A 51 -18.46 -28.47 -6.27
CA GLY A 51 -19.91 -28.40 -6.04
C GLY A 51 -20.34 -27.43 -4.95
N LEU A 52 -20.96 -26.31 -5.37
CA LEU A 52 -21.78 -25.48 -4.48
C LEU A 52 -23.18 -25.39 -5.08
N ASP A 53 -24.02 -26.32 -4.68
CA ASP A 53 -25.45 -26.11 -4.55
C ASP A 53 -25.94 -27.08 -3.48
N THR A 54 -26.06 -26.62 -2.24
CA THR A 54 -27.04 -27.15 -1.26
C THR A 54 -27.06 -26.26 -0.02
N LEU A 55 -28.17 -25.56 0.20
CA LEU A 55 -28.62 -25.32 1.57
C LEU A 55 -29.09 -26.67 2.12
N ALA A 56 -28.17 -27.44 2.69
CA ALA A 56 -28.51 -28.71 3.31
C ALA A 56 -29.22 -28.45 4.65
N LEU A 57 -30.53 -28.74 4.66
CA LEU A 57 -31.39 -28.85 5.85
C LEU A 57 -30.56 -29.31 7.06
N ILE A 58 -30.53 -28.53 8.13
CA ILE A 58 -29.76 -28.85 9.34
C ILE A 58 -30.46 -30.02 10.04
N SER A 59 -30.11 -31.24 9.65
CA SER A 59 -30.39 -32.43 10.46
C SER A 59 -29.30 -32.48 11.52
N ASP A 60 -29.68 -32.59 12.78
CA ASP A 60 -28.78 -32.87 13.89
C ASP A 60 -28.61 -34.41 14.00
N PRO A 61 -27.55 -34.99 13.42
CA PRO A 61 -27.34 -36.43 13.49
C PRO A 61 -27.16 -36.88 14.94
N ILE A 62 -26.54 -36.08 15.81
CA ILE A 62 -26.21 -36.45 17.19
C ILE A 62 -27.48 -36.50 18.05
N GLY A 63 -28.41 -35.57 17.82
CA GLY A 63 -29.73 -35.56 18.45
C GLY A 63 -30.53 -36.85 18.25
N SER A 64 -30.24 -37.64 17.20
CA SER A 64 -30.87 -38.95 17.01
C SER A 64 -30.46 -39.98 18.06
N LEU A 65 -29.25 -39.89 18.65
CA LEU A 65 -28.80 -40.82 19.70
C LEU A 65 -29.61 -40.67 21.01
N LEU A 66 -30.10 -39.46 21.31
CA LEU A 66 -30.95 -39.19 22.47
C LEU A 66 -32.30 -39.94 22.36
N GLN A 67 -32.83 -40.07 21.15
CA GLN A 67 -34.11 -40.75 20.89
C GLN A 67 -34.06 -42.25 21.22
N TYR A 68 -32.87 -42.86 21.19
CA TYR A 68 -32.64 -44.27 21.51
C TYR A 68 -32.13 -44.49 22.94
N GLY A 69 -32.03 -43.44 23.77
CA GLY A 69 -31.72 -43.56 25.20
C GLY A 69 -30.26 -43.92 25.52
N VAL A 70 -29.32 -43.68 24.60
CA VAL A 70 -27.94 -44.15 24.74
C VAL A 70 -26.99 -43.03 25.19
N ALA A 71 -27.17 -42.56 26.44
CA ALA A 71 -26.43 -41.42 26.98
C ALA A 71 -24.89 -41.61 27.00
N TRP A 72 -24.41 -42.85 27.17
CA TRP A 72 -22.95 -43.13 27.18
C TRP A 72 -22.30 -42.96 25.80
N LEU A 73 -23.05 -43.16 24.70
CA LEU A 73 -22.54 -42.95 23.34
C LEU A 73 -22.34 -41.46 23.05
N LEU A 74 -23.14 -40.58 23.66
CA LEU A 74 -22.98 -39.13 23.51
C LEU A 74 -21.63 -38.65 24.03
N GLU A 75 -21.13 -39.24 25.12
CA GLU A 75 -19.80 -38.91 25.65
C GLU A 75 -18.69 -39.20 24.63
N HIS A 76 -18.83 -40.28 23.85
CA HIS A 76 -17.86 -40.68 22.83
C HIS A 76 -17.97 -39.85 21.55
N VAL A 77 -19.15 -39.28 21.26
CA VAL A 77 -19.41 -38.46 20.06
C VAL A 77 -19.14 -36.97 20.32
N LYS A 78 -19.12 -36.53 21.58
CA LYS A 78 -18.86 -35.13 21.97
C LYS A 78 -17.61 -34.51 21.32
N PRO A 79 -16.45 -35.18 21.22
CA PRO A 79 -15.29 -34.61 20.52
C PRO A 79 -15.57 -34.29 19.04
N LEU A 80 -16.48 -35.02 18.40
CA LEU A 80 -16.88 -34.79 17.02
C LEU A 80 -17.86 -33.61 16.91
N SER A 81 -18.76 -33.42 17.88
CA SER A 81 -19.66 -32.25 17.92
C SER A 81 -18.88 -30.95 18.13
N GLU A 82 -17.89 -30.95 19.03
CA GLU A 82 -17.03 -29.78 19.28
C GLU A 82 -16.31 -29.33 17.99
N ALA A 83 -15.90 -30.28 17.13
CA ALA A 83 -15.30 -29.95 15.84
C ALA A 83 -16.27 -29.27 14.86
N LEU A 84 -17.57 -29.57 14.92
CA LEU A 84 -18.59 -28.87 14.14
C LEU A 84 -18.79 -27.44 14.66
N ASP A 85 -18.77 -27.26 15.98
CA ASP A 85 -18.90 -25.96 16.62
C ASP A 85 -17.71 -25.04 16.31
N TRP A 86 -16.48 -25.58 16.22
CA TRP A 86 -15.31 -24.80 15.78
C TRP A 86 -15.44 -24.25 14.36
N LEU A 87 -16.24 -24.92 13.51
CA LEU A 87 -16.51 -24.51 12.13
C LEU A 87 -17.81 -23.70 12.00
N ALA A 88 -18.47 -23.38 13.11
CA ALA A 88 -19.63 -22.50 13.13
C ALA A 88 -19.19 -21.04 12.95
N GLY A 89 -18.99 -20.64 11.70
CA GLY A 89 -18.81 -19.24 11.30
C GLY A 89 -20.14 -18.57 10.92
N ASP A 90 -20.06 -17.29 10.55
CA ASP A 90 -21.17 -16.54 9.96
C ASP A 90 -20.90 -16.30 8.46
N PRO A 91 -21.47 -17.14 7.56
CA PRO A 91 -21.31 -16.97 6.12
C PRO A 91 -21.86 -15.63 5.61
N GLY A 92 -22.87 -15.08 6.27
CA GLY A 92 -23.45 -13.79 5.93
C GLY A 92 -22.47 -12.64 6.15
N GLN A 93 -21.75 -12.66 7.28
CA GLN A 93 -20.68 -11.69 7.54
C GLN A 93 -19.52 -11.82 6.55
N ILE A 94 -19.10 -13.05 6.21
CA ILE A 94 -18.03 -13.28 5.22
C ILE A 94 -18.44 -12.73 3.85
N ALA A 95 -19.65 -13.06 3.39
CA ALA A 95 -20.19 -12.55 2.12
C ALA A 95 -20.32 -11.02 2.11
N ALA A 96 -20.75 -10.42 3.22
CA ALA A 96 -20.84 -8.96 3.35
C ALA A 96 -19.46 -8.27 3.27
N HIS A 97 -18.42 -8.86 3.89
CA HIS A 97 -17.05 -8.35 3.79
C HIS A 97 -16.49 -8.47 2.36
N ALA A 98 -16.70 -9.61 1.69
CA ALA A 98 -16.32 -9.78 0.29
C ALA A 98 -17.03 -8.76 -0.62
N GLN A 99 -18.33 -8.56 -0.41
CA GLN A 99 -19.10 -7.58 -1.19
C GLN A 99 -18.62 -6.14 -0.93
N THR A 100 -18.20 -5.82 0.29
CA THR A 100 -17.60 -4.51 0.60
C THR A 100 -16.35 -4.26 -0.25
N TRP A 101 -15.48 -5.26 -0.38
CA TRP A 101 -14.31 -5.16 -1.25
C TRP A 101 -14.67 -4.99 -2.72
N ARG A 102 -15.68 -5.71 -3.23
CA ARG A 102 -16.18 -5.52 -4.61
C ARG A 102 -16.74 -4.11 -4.84
N ASN A 103 -17.45 -3.56 -3.86
CA ASN A 103 -17.98 -2.19 -3.95
C ASN A 103 -16.83 -1.17 -4.04
N VAL A 104 -15.75 -1.38 -3.28
CA VAL A 104 -14.53 -0.55 -3.36
C VAL A 104 -13.87 -0.69 -4.73
N ALA A 105 -13.73 -1.91 -5.25
CA ALA A 105 -13.19 -2.16 -6.57
C ALA A 105 -14.01 -1.47 -7.68
N GLY A 106 -15.33 -1.59 -7.64
CA GLY A 106 -16.25 -0.91 -8.57
C GLY A 106 -16.07 0.61 -8.53
N THR A 107 -16.08 1.21 -7.34
CA THR A 107 -15.88 2.66 -7.16
C THR A 107 -14.53 3.12 -7.75
N LEU A 108 -13.45 2.35 -7.53
CA LEU A 108 -12.13 2.68 -8.08
C LEU A 108 -12.11 2.57 -9.62
N ARG A 109 -12.80 1.60 -10.21
CA ARG A 109 -12.95 1.49 -11.68
C ARG A 109 -13.71 2.67 -12.26
N ASP A 110 -14.79 3.08 -11.61
CA ASP A 110 -15.59 4.22 -12.03
C ASP A 110 -14.75 5.49 -12.03
N HIS A 111 -13.98 5.74 -10.96
CA HIS A 111 -13.06 6.88 -10.90
C HIS A 111 -11.94 6.83 -11.94
N ALA A 112 -11.41 5.64 -12.25
CA ALA A 112 -10.45 5.47 -13.34
C ALA A 112 -11.10 5.80 -14.70
N ALA A 113 -12.29 5.28 -14.97
CA ALA A 113 -13.03 5.57 -16.20
C ALA A 113 -13.33 7.08 -16.36
N ASP A 114 -13.79 7.73 -15.28
CA ASP A 114 -14.05 9.17 -15.25
C ASP A 114 -12.78 9.99 -15.52
N LEU A 115 -11.66 9.65 -14.87
CA LEU A 115 -10.38 10.31 -15.09
C LEU A 115 -9.91 10.15 -16.55
N GLN A 116 -9.96 8.93 -17.08
CA GLN A 116 -9.57 8.66 -18.45
C GLN A 116 -10.43 9.45 -19.44
N GLN A 117 -11.74 9.54 -19.18
CA GLN A 117 -12.66 10.30 -20.02
C GLN A 117 -12.39 11.80 -19.96
N ALA A 118 -12.20 12.38 -18.76
CA ALA A 118 -11.89 13.80 -18.58
C ALA A 118 -10.57 14.19 -19.25
N VAL A 119 -9.52 13.36 -19.11
CA VAL A 119 -8.22 13.61 -19.78
C VAL A 119 -8.38 13.61 -21.30
N ARG A 120 -9.17 12.68 -21.84
CA ARG A 120 -9.44 12.63 -23.28
C ARG A 120 -10.23 13.84 -23.77
N SER A 121 -11.28 14.25 -23.06
CA SER A 121 -12.12 15.39 -23.46
C SER A 121 -11.37 16.72 -23.34
N ASP A 122 -10.72 16.95 -22.22
CA ASP A 122 -10.23 18.28 -21.85
C ASP A 122 -8.90 18.60 -22.54
N THR A 123 -8.18 17.57 -23.01
CA THR A 123 -6.90 17.74 -23.71
C THR A 123 -6.97 17.51 -25.21
N HIS A 124 -8.17 17.29 -25.78
CA HIS A 124 -8.30 16.88 -27.19
C HIS A 124 -7.73 17.91 -28.18
N GLU A 125 -7.91 19.20 -27.90
CA GLU A 125 -7.35 20.32 -28.70
C GLU A 125 -5.92 20.67 -28.28
N TRP A 126 -5.45 20.19 -27.12
CA TRP A 126 -4.12 20.50 -26.61
C TRP A 126 -3.07 19.61 -27.29
N ALA A 127 -2.23 20.24 -28.12
CA ALA A 127 -1.17 19.60 -28.88
C ALA A 127 0.24 20.02 -28.42
N GLY A 128 1.23 19.23 -28.80
CA GLY A 128 2.66 19.44 -28.51
C GLY A 128 3.17 18.58 -27.35
N THR A 129 4.49 18.59 -27.16
CA THR A 129 5.19 17.69 -26.23
C THR A 129 4.69 17.76 -24.78
N ALA A 130 4.27 18.94 -24.33
CA ALA A 130 3.68 19.10 -22.99
C ALA A 130 2.35 18.36 -22.84
N ALA A 131 1.49 18.38 -23.86
CA ALA A 131 0.21 17.67 -23.85
C ALA A 131 0.41 16.15 -23.84
N ASP A 132 1.37 15.65 -24.63
CA ASP A 132 1.70 14.22 -24.68
C ASP A 132 2.31 13.72 -23.35
N THR A 133 3.14 14.55 -22.73
CA THR A 133 3.72 14.27 -21.40
C THR A 133 2.62 14.23 -20.33
N TYR A 134 1.68 15.18 -20.36
CA TYR A 134 0.52 15.17 -19.46
C TYR A 134 -0.36 13.94 -19.66
N ARG A 135 -0.71 13.58 -20.90
CA ARG A 135 -1.51 12.38 -21.20
C ARG A 135 -0.83 11.11 -20.72
N THR A 136 0.50 11.02 -20.85
CA THR A 136 1.29 9.89 -20.33
C THR A 136 1.26 9.83 -18.81
N TRP A 137 1.47 10.96 -18.12
CA TRP A 137 1.38 11.05 -16.66
C TRP A 137 -0.02 10.67 -16.15
N ALA A 138 -1.07 11.17 -16.81
CA ALA A 138 -2.46 10.87 -16.46
C ALA A 138 -2.81 9.39 -16.70
N ALA A 139 -2.29 8.78 -17.77
CA ALA A 139 -2.43 7.35 -18.02
C ALA A 139 -1.76 6.51 -16.91
N GLN A 140 -0.56 6.88 -16.47
CA GLN A 140 0.13 6.20 -15.36
C GLN A 140 -0.66 6.31 -14.04
N GLN A 141 -1.28 7.46 -13.78
CA GLN A 141 -2.16 7.63 -12.62
C GLN A 141 -3.41 6.77 -12.74
N ASN A 142 -4.03 6.72 -13.92
CA ASN A 142 -5.18 5.88 -14.20
C ASN A 142 -4.87 4.39 -14.00
N ASP A 143 -3.73 3.92 -14.50
CA ASP A 143 -3.26 2.53 -14.35
C ASP A 143 -3.04 2.17 -12.88
N ALA A 144 -2.49 3.08 -12.08
CA ALA A 144 -2.32 2.88 -10.65
C ALA A 144 -3.65 2.74 -9.90
N VAL A 145 -4.67 3.53 -10.27
CA VAL A 145 -6.03 3.39 -9.71
C VAL A 145 -6.68 2.09 -10.17
N GLY A 146 -6.51 1.72 -11.44
CA GLY A 146 -6.96 0.43 -11.98
C GLY A 146 -6.32 -0.77 -11.26
N ALA A 147 -5.03 -0.68 -10.93
CA ALA A 147 -4.34 -1.70 -10.14
C ALA A 147 -4.93 -1.80 -8.72
N LEU A 148 -5.26 -0.69 -8.05
CA LEU A 148 -5.94 -0.72 -6.74
C LEU A 148 -7.33 -1.36 -6.83
N ALA A 149 -8.07 -1.11 -7.91
CA ALA A 149 -9.37 -1.74 -8.12
C ALA A 149 -9.24 -3.26 -8.23
N THR A 150 -8.27 -3.74 -9.02
CA THR A 150 -8.00 -5.18 -9.15
C THR A 150 -7.52 -5.78 -7.83
N ALA A 151 -6.68 -5.07 -7.06
CA ALA A 151 -6.26 -5.52 -5.73
C ALA A 151 -7.45 -5.68 -4.77
N ALA A 152 -8.39 -4.74 -4.78
CA ALA A 152 -9.62 -4.83 -3.99
C ALA A 152 -10.48 -6.03 -4.39
N ASP A 153 -10.62 -6.31 -5.69
CA ASP A 153 -11.32 -7.52 -6.17
C ASP A 153 -10.60 -8.81 -5.74
N THR A 154 -9.27 -8.82 -5.76
CA THR A 154 -8.50 -9.97 -5.24
C THR A 154 -8.74 -10.19 -3.76
N MET A 155 -8.88 -9.15 -2.94
CA MET A 155 -9.25 -9.27 -1.53
C MET A 155 -10.66 -9.84 -1.34
N ALA A 156 -11.61 -9.48 -2.22
CA ALA A 156 -12.93 -10.11 -2.24
C ALA A 156 -12.84 -11.61 -2.53
N ALA A 157 -12.09 -11.99 -3.58
CA ALA A 157 -11.89 -13.39 -3.95
C ALA A 157 -11.21 -14.21 -2.85
N ILE A 158 -10.21 -13.64 -2.16
CA ILE A 158 -9.55 -14.29 -1.00
C ILE A 158 -10.57 -14.55 0.12
N THR A 159 -11.40 -13.55 0.44
CA THR A 159 -12.41 -13.65 1.51
C THR A 159 -13.46 -14.71 1.20
N GLU A 160 -13.94 -14.76 -0.03
CA GLU A 160 -14.89 -15.78 -0.47
C GLU A 160 -14.27 -17.17 -0.53
N GLY A 161 -13.05 -17.29 -1.07
CA GLY A 161 -12.30 -18.54 -1.10
C GLY A 161 -12.14 -19.15 0.28
N ALA A 162 -11.76 -18.32 1.27
CA ALA A 162 -11.70 -18.73 2.67
C ALA A 162 -13.05 -19.22 3.20
N GLY A 163 -14.12 -18.47 2.94
CA GLY A 163 -15.48 -18.84 3.35
C GLY A 163 -15.96 -20.15 2.74
N MET A 164 -15.73 -20.35 1.44
CA MET A 164 -16.06 -21.58 0.73
C MET A 164 -15.29 -22.78 1.28
N LEU A 165 -14.01 -22.62 1.60
CA LEU A 165 -13.22 -23.70 2.18
C LEU A 165 -13.73 -24.09 3.58
N ILE A 166 -14.04 -23.12 4.44
CA ILE A 166 -14.64 -23.39 5.76
C ILE A 166 -15.97 -24.12 5.59
N ALA A 167 -16.84 -23.65 4.69
CA ALA A 167 -18.13 -24.28 4.42
C ALA A 167 -17.97 -25.74 3.94
N GLY A 168 -17.03 -25.99 3.03
CA GLY A 168 -16.72 -27.34 2.55
C GLY A 168 -16.24 -28.27 3.65
N VAL A 169 -15.28 -27.82 4.49
CA VAL A 169 -14.79 -28.61 5.62
C VAL A 169 -15.92 -28.88 6.64
N ARG A 170 -16.81 -27.90 6.87
CA ARG A 170 -17.98 -28.07 7.74
C ARG A 170 -18.92 -29.17 7.23
N ILE A 171 -19.17 -29.22 5.92
CA ILE A 171 -19.97 -30.28 5.29
C ILE A 171 -19.28 -31.63 5.48
N MET A 172 -17.98 -31.74 5.20
CA MET A 172 -17.22 -32.97 5.38
C MET A 172 -17.27 -33.50 6.82
N VAL A 173 -17.11 -32.61 7.81
CA VAL A 173 -17.21 -32.96 9.24
C VAL A 173 -18.61 -33.41 9.60
N ARG A 174 -19.64 -32.68 9.15
CA ARG A 174 -21.04 -33.05 9.38
C ARG A 174 -21.38 -34.42 8.81
N ASP A 175 -20.95 -34.71 7.58
CA ASP A 175 -21.21 -35.99 6.92
C ASP A 175 -20.47 -37.14 7.62
N ALA A 176 -19.24 -36.91 8.06
CA ALA A 176 -18.49 -37.85 8.88
C ALA A 176 -19.24 -38.19 10.19
N ILE A 177 -19.77 -37.17 10.88
CA ILE A 177 -20.56 -37.35 12.09
C ILE A 177 -21.83 -38.16 11.80
N ALA A 178 -22.54 -37.86 10.71
CA ALA A 178 -23.74 -38.61 10.33
C ALA A 178 -23.44 -40.11 10.12
N VAL A 179 -22.32 -40.44 9.47
CA VAL A 179 -21.86 -41.82 9.28
C VAL A 179 -21.52 -42.49 10.60
N VAL A 180 -20.81 -41.79 11.50
CA VAL A 180 -20.49 -42.31 12.84
C VAL A 180 -21.78 -42.62 13.59
N VAL A 181 -22.69 -41.67 13.69
CA VAL A 181 -23.95 -41.83 14.43
C VAL A 181 -24.79 -42.98 13.88
N SER A 182 -24.91 -43.11 12.56
CA SER A 182 -25.64 -44.22 11.92
C SER A 182 -25.10 -45.59 12.35
N ARG A 183 -23.78 -45.75 12.40
CA ARG A 183 -23.13 -47.00 12.86
C ARG A 183 -23.32 -47.22 14.36
N LEU A 184 -23.22 -46.16 15.16
CA LEU A 184 -23.42 -46.25 16.60
C LEU A 184 -24.86 -46.67 16.97
N ILE A 185 -25.87 -46.26 16.20
CA ILE A 185 -27.25 -46.75 16.35
C ILE A 185 -27.31 -48.26 16.08
N THR A 186 -26.57 -48.75 15.08
CA THR A 186 -26.50 -50.19 14.78
C THR A 186 -25.88 -50.98 15.93
N TYR A 187 -24.79 -50.47 16.52
CA TYR A 187 -24.17 -51.09 17.69
C TYR A 187 -25.08 -51.05 18.93
N ALA A 188 -25.85 -49.98 19.11
CA ALA A 188 -26.85 -49.90 20.17
C ALA A 188 -27.97 -50.95 20.00
N ALA A 189 -28.42 -51.19 18.77
CA ALA A 189 -29.40 -52.23 18.48
C ALA A 189 -28.85 -53.65 18.75
N GLU A 190 -27.57 -53.92 18.42
CA GLU A 190 -26.89 -55.17 18.76
C GLU A 190 -26.79 -55.37 20.28
N LEU A 191 -26.40 -54.33 21.01
CA LEU A 191 -26.33 -54.36 22.47
C LEU A 191 -27.70 -54.69 23.08
N ALA A 192 -28.77 -54.06 22.57
CA ALA A 192 -30.14 -54.32 23.03
C ALA A 192 -30.59 -55.75 22.69
N GLY A 193 -30.34 -56.22 21.47
CA GLY A 193 -30.71 -57.56 21.02
C GLY A 193 -29.98 -58.68 21.78
N THR A 194 -28.77 -58.41 22.26
CA THR A 194 -27.99 -59.33 23.10
C THR A 194 -28.24 -59.17 24.60
N LEU A 195 -29.19 -58.31 25.00
CA LEU A 195 -29.51 -57.98 26.40
C LEU A 195 -28.26 -57.52 27.19
N GLY A 196 -27.35 -56.81 26.52
CA GLY A 196 -26.12 -56.30 27.12
C GLY A 196 -24.93 -57.27 27.12
N LEU A 197 -25.09 -58.52 26.66
CA LEU A 197 -24.00 -59.49 26.66
C LEU A 197 -22.85 -59.10 25.71
N ALA A 198 -23.14 -58.37 24.62
CA ALA A 198 -22.13 -57.85 23.71
C ALA A 198 -21.48 -56.53 24.18
N ALA A 199 -21.75 -56.05 25.40
CA ALA A 199 -21.27 -54.74 25.87
C ALA A 199 -19.75 -54.51 25.71
N PRO A 200 -18.86 -55.44 26.08
CA PRO A 200 -17.43 -55.21 25.93
C PRO A 200 -17.01 -54.99 24.47
N LEU A 201 -17.59 -55.78 23.55
CA LEU A 201 -17.30 -55.71 22.12
C LEU A 201 -17.87 -54.43 21.49
N VAL A 202 -19.10 -54.06 21.83
CA VAL A 202 -19.76 -52.85 21.31
C VAL A 202 -19.02 -51.59 21.75
N VAL A 203 -18.56 -51.53 23.01
CA VAL A 203 -17.77 -50.40 23.51
C VAL A 203 -16.43 -50.28 22.77
N GLU A 204 -15.74 -51.40 22.55
CA GLU A 204 -14.50 -51.43 21.78
C GLU A 204 -14.73 -50.90 20.34
N GLN A 205 -15.73 -51.44 19.65
CA GLN A 205 -16.06 -51.05 18.27
C GLN A 205 -16.48 -49.58 18.15
N ALA A 206 -17.31 -49.09 19.08
CA ALA A 206 -17.74 -47.69 19.12
C ALA A 206 -16.55 -46.75 19.35
N THR A 207 -15.68 -47.08 20.30
CA THR A 207 -14.49 -46.29 20.63
C THR A 207 -13.52 -46.23 19.45
N THR A 208 -13.21 -47.37 18.83
CA THR A 208 -12.33 -47.44 17.65
C THR A 208 -12.91 -46.67 16.47
N LEU A 209 -14.23 -46.78 16.24
CA LEU A 209 -14.90 -46.03 15.19
C LEU A 209 -14.79 -44.51 15.44
N CYS A 210 -15.17 -44.04 16.63
CA CYS A 210 -15.08 -42.63 16.98
C CYS A 210 -13.64 -42.11 16.88
N ALA A 211 -12.65 -42.86 17.40
CA ALA A 211 -11.24 -42.49 17.32
C ALA A 211 -10.74 -42.37 15.87
N SER A 212 -11.13 -43.31 14.99
CA SER A 212 -10.72 -43.28 13.57
C SER A 212 -11.27 -42.05 12.84
N TRP A 213 -12.52 -41.67 13.10
CA TRP A 213 -13.13 -40.49 12.49
C TRP A 213 -12.65 -39.18 13.12
N ALA A 214 -12.39 -39.15 14.43
CA ALA A 214 -11.75 -38.02 15.09
C ALA A 214 -10.37 -37.75 14.48
N ALA A 215 -9.56 -38.78 14.25
CA ALA A 215 -8.25 -38.65 13.59
C ALA A 215 -8.38 -38.11 12.16
N ARG A 216 -9.41 -38.54 11.42
CA ARG A 216 -9.70 -38.05 10.06
C ARG A 216 -10.12 -36.58 10.04
N ILE A 217 -11.03 -36.18 10.94
CA ILE A 217 -11.44 -34.78 11.12
C ILE A 217 -10.23 -33.91 11.52
N ALA A 218 -9.40 -34.36 12.45
CA ALA A 218 -8.17 -33.65 12.81
C ALA A 218 -7.19 -33.49 11.64
N SER A 219 -7.18 -34.44 10.69
CA SER A 219 -6.42 -34.27 9.43
C SER A 219 -6.99 -33.15 8.56
N TRP A 220 -8.31 -33.10 8.39
CA TRP A 220 -8.98 -32.04 7.61
C TRP A 220 -8.80 -30.66 8.25
N LEU A 221 -8.95 -30.54 9.57
CA LEU A 221 -8.72 -29.29 10.28
C LEU A 221 -7.27 -28.80 10.14
N ARG A 222 -6.29 -29.71 10.13
CA ARG A 222 -4.89 -29.35 9.84
C ARG A 222 -4.69 -28.89 8.39
N GLY A 223 -5.36 -29.53 7.44
CA GLY A 223 -5.38 -29.07 6.04
C GLY A 223 -5.98 -27.67 5.92
N LEU A 224 -7.04 -27.38 6.68
CA LEU A 224 -7.68 -26.06 6.71
C LEU A 224 -6.71 -25.00 7.23
N ILE A 225 -6.03 -25.27 8.35
CA ILE A 225 -5.01 -24.36 8.92
C ILE A 225 -3.89 -24.09 7.91
N ARG A 226 -3.31 -25.13 7.28
CA ARG A 226 -2.27 -24.96 6.26
C ARG A 226 -2.74 -24.14 5.07
N SER A 227 -3.99 -24.30 4.67
CA SER A 227 -4.60 -23.49 3.60
C SER A 227 -4.66 -22.01 3.99
N PHE A 228 -5.04 -21.69 5.23
CA PHE A 228 -5.01 -20.32 5.76
C PHE A 228 -3.59 -19.74 5.87
N GLU A 229 -2.59 -20.56 6.18
CA GLU A 229 -1.17 -20.15 6.17
C GLU A 229 -0.71 -19.78 4.75
N HIS A 230 -1.11 -20.55 3.73
CA HIS A 230 -0.84 -20.20 2.34
C HIS A 230 -1.58 -18.91 1.91
N LEU A 231 -2.85 -18.73 2.31
CA LEU A 231 -3.57 -17.46 2.08
C LEU A 231 -2.87 -16.28 2.72
N ARG A 232 -2.36 -16.42 3.95
CA ARG A 232 -1.58 -15.37 4.62
C ARG A 232 -0.34 -14.97 3.81
N GLY A 233 0.28 -15.93 3.13
CA GLY A 233 1.37 -15.66 2.18
C GLY A 233 0.90 -14.81 0.99
N LEU A 234 -0.26 -15.12 0.41
CA LEU A 234 -0.85 -14.36 -0.70
C LEU A 234 -1.25 -12.94 -0.27
N THR A 235 -1.83 -12.76 0.92
CA THR A 235 -2.14 -11.42 1.44
C THR A 235 -0.87 -10.61 1.70
N GLY A 236 0.21 -11.22 2.20
CA GLY A 236 1.49 -10.52 2.37
C GLY A 236 2.14 -10.09 1.04
N ARG A 237 1.96 -10.89 -0.02
CA ARG A 237 2.33 -10.47 -1.38
C ARG A 237 1.48 -9.29 -1.85
N MET A 238 0.17 -9.31 -1.58
CA MET A 238 -0.72 -8.20 -1.89
C MET A 238 -0.31 -6.91 -1.17
N ASP A 239 0.03 -6.97 0.11
CA ASP A 239 0.55 -5.81 0.86
C ASP A 239 1.77 -5.20 0.18
N SER A 240 2.69 -6.06 -0.29
CA SER A 240 3.89 -5.62 -1.01
C SER A 240 3.54 -4.89 -2.30
N VAL A 241 2.57 -5.40 -3.07
CA VAL A 241 2.11 -4.77 -4.31
C VAL A 241 1.38 -3.44 -4.04
N ILE A 242 0.54 -3.37 -3.00
CA ILE A 242 -0.12 -2.13 -2.59
C ILE A 242 0.90 -1.07 -2.18
N GLU A 243 1.99 -1.44 -1.49
CA GLU A 243 3.09 -0.52 -1.19
C GLU A 243 3.82 -0.03 -2.45
N LEU A 244 3.96 -0.87 -3.48
CA LEU A 244 4.48 -0.43 -4.79
C LEU A 244 3.54 0.57 -5.45
N ILE A 245 2.22 0.34 -5.43
CA ILE A 245 1.24 1.29 -5.96
C ILE A 245 1.28 2.61 -5.18
N LYS A 246 1.36 2.56 -3.84
CA LYS A 246 1.51 3.79 -3.02
C LYS A 246 2.76 4.57 -3.38
N LYS A 247 3.89 3.88 -3.63
CA LYS A 247 5.14 4.50 -4.09
C LYS A 247 5.00 5.09 -5.49
N LEU A 248 4.32 4.41 -6.41
CA LEU A 248 4.03 4.93 -7.73
C LEU A 248 3.16 6.19 -7.65
N LEU A 249 2.05 6.13 -6.91
CA LEU A 249 1.17 7.28 -6.68
C LEU A 249 1.89 8.42 -5.96
N SER A 250 2.79 8.15 -5.01
CA SER A 250 3.57 9.19 -4.34
C SER A 250 4.63 9.81 -5.25
N ARG A 251 5.19 9.04 -6.20
CA ARG A 251 6.03 9.59 -7.28
C ARG A 251 5.24 10.44 -8.26
N LEU A 252 4.03 10.01 -8.64
CA LEU A 252 3.15 10.76 -9.53
C LEU A 252 2.57 12.01 -8.87
N ARG A 253 2.28 11.96 -7.57
CA ARG A 253 1.86 13.09 -6.71
C ARG A 253 3.03 13.97 -6.31
N GLY A 254 4.22 13.39 -6.24
CA GLY A 254 5.49 14.05 -6.09
C GLY A 254 5.68 14.94 -7.30
N ARG A 255 5.06 16.12 -7.21
CA ARG A 255 5.28 17.34 -7.98
C ARG A 255 6.52 17.15 -8.80
N GLY A 256 6.31 16.90 -10.09
CA GLY A 256 7.36 16.45 -11.01
C GLY A 256 8.65 17.17 -10.66
N ASP A 257 9.75 16.44 -10.70
CA ASP A 257 11.09 17.01 -10.58
C ASP A 257 11.30 18.01 -11.73
N ARG A 258 10.60 19.15 -11.69
CA ARG A 258 11.02 20.42 -12.25
C ARG A 258 12.35 20.58 -11.56
N GLY A 259 13.44 20.37 -12.29
CA GLY A 259 14.77 20.20 -11.71
C GLY A 259 15.22 21.38 -10.83
N PRO A 260 16.43 21.90 -10.99
CA PRO A 260 16.78 23.11 -10.27
C PRO A 260 15.81 24.25 -10.62
N THR A 261 15.24 24.93 -9.61
CA THR A 261 14.48 26.16 -9.82
C THR A 261 15.40 27.20 -10.45
N THR A 262 15.03 27.71 -11.63
CA THR A 262 15.76 28.71 -12.42
C THR A 262 14.91 29.96 -12.63
N PRO A 263 15.50 31.15 -12.81
CA PRO A 263 14.74 32.38 -12.95
C PRO A 263 13.94 32.39 -14.26
N SER A 264 12.65 32.73 -14.20
CA SER A 264 11.79 32.87 -15.38
C SER A 264 11.94 34.22 -16.09
N GLY A 265 12.41 35.25 -15.38
CA GLY A 265 12.62 36.60 -15.90
C GLY A 265 14.09 36.97 -16.09
N LYS A 266 14.32 38.10 -16.77
CA LYS A 266 15.65 38.73 -16.82
C LYS A 266 15.93 39.48 -15.50
N PRO A 267 17.22 39.64 -15.10
CA PRO A 267 17.57 40.47 -13.97
C PRO A 267 17.07 41.92 -14.13
N ASP A 268 16.47 42.48 -13.08
CA ASP A 268 15.94 43.84 -13.02
C ASP A 268 16.12 44.42 -11.61
N PRO A 269 16.96 45.45 -11.41
CA PRO A 269 17.22 46.07 -10.10
C PRO A 269 15.97 46.64 -9.40
N ASN A 270 14.92 46.99 -10.16
CA ASN A 270 13.70 47.58 -9.64
C ASN A 270 12.62 46.54 -9.31
N ARG A 271 12.82 45.27 -9.70
CA ARG A 271 11.87 44.20 -9.42
C ARG A 271 11.81 43.95 -7.91
N LYS A 272 10.58 43.79 -7.41
CA LYS A 272 10.29 43.51 -6.00
C LYS A 272 9.57 42.17 -5.88
N PRO A 273 9.76 41.46 -4.76
CA PRO A 273 8.95 40.28 -4.47
C PRO A 273 7.49 40.67 -4.25
N SER A 274 6.60 39.73 -4.49
CA SER A 274 5.17 39.81 -4.18
C SER A 274 4.90 39.23 -2.78
N GLY A 275 3.63 39.24 -2.34
CA GLY A 275 3.23 38.72 -1.04
C GLY A 275 3.39 39.73 0.10
N LYS A 276 3.04 39.31 1.32
CA LYS A 276 3.09 40.17 2.51
C LYS A 276 4.53 40.19 3.02
N ARG A 277 5.19 41.35 3.02
CA ARG A 277 6.52 41.49 3.62
C ARG A 277 6.43 41.38 5.14
N THR A 278 7.35 40.63 5.76
CA THR A 278 7.40 40.49 7.22
C THR A 278 7.99 41.75 7.84
N ASP A 279 7.31 42.35 8.83
CA ASP A 279 7.79 43.55 9.51
C ASP A 279 9.02 43.24 10.37
N ALA A 280 10.12 43.95 10.14
CA ALA A 280 11.37 43.79 10.87
C ALA A 280 11.92 45.14 11.31
N HIS A 281 12.26 45.29 12.59
CA HIS A 281 12.91 46.52 13.04
C HIS A 281 14.31 46.64 12.42
N PRO A 282 14.74 47.83 11.98
CA PRO A 282 16.01 48.00 11.25
C PRO A 282 17.24 47.60 12.07
N THR A 283 17.19 47.76 13.39
CA THR A 283 18.38 47.58 14.26
C THR A 283 18.25 46.52 15.34
N LYS A 284 17.07 45.91 15.57
CA LYS A 284 16.93 44.92 16.66
C LYS A 284 17.59 43.61 16.27
N LYS A 285 18.44 43.06 17.15
CA LYS A 285 19.15 41.80 16.90
C LYS A 285 18.20 40.63 16.64
N LYS A 286 17.10 40.53 17.39
CA LYS A 286 16.10 39.47 17.21
C LYS A 286 15.41 39.49 15.84
N ASP A 287 15.29 40.65 15.20
CA ASP A 287 14.62 40.81 13.91
C ASP A 287 15.60 40.63 12.73
N ARG A 288 16.86 40.30 13.02
CA ARG A 288 17.90 40.13 12.00
C ARG A 288 17.60 39.01 11.02
N GLY A 289 17.10 37.86 11.51
CA GLY A 289 16.72 36.75 10.64
C GLY A 289 15.68 37.18 9.61
N VAL A 290 14.65 37.88 10.08
CA VAL A 290 13.58 38.46 9.26
C VAL A 290 14.10 39.51 8.27
N ARG A 291 15.09 40.34 8.66
CA ARG A 291 15.73 41.26 7.72
C ARG A 291 16.45 40.51 6.60
N ARG A 292 17.24 39.48 6.92
CA ARG A 292 17.92 38.68 5.89
C ARG A 292 16.95 37.90 5.02
N GLU A 293 15.83 37.44 5.56
CA GLU A 293 14.76 36.82 4.79
C GLU A 293 14.20 37.81 3.75
N ASN A 294 13.77 38.98 4.20
CA ASN A 294 13.30 40.05 3.32
C ASN A 294 14.34 40.49 2.26
N GLU A 295 15.60 40.62 2.65
CA GLU A 295 16.69 40.97 1.73
C GLU A 295 16.96 39.87 0.71
N SER A 296 16.88 38.61 1.11
CA SER A 296 17.04 37.47 0.20
C SER A 296 15.93 37.44 -0.85
N ALA A 297 14.68 37.72 -0.44
CA ALA A 297 13.56 37.86 -1.36
C ALA A 297 13.78 39.00 -2.37
N ASP A 298 14.29 40.15 -1.93
CA ASP A 298 14.63 41.27 -2.82
C ASP A 298 15.73 40.89 -3.81
N VAL A 299 16.79 40.21 -3.36
CA VAL A 299 17.90 39.76 -4.22
C VAL A 299 17.43 38.73 -5.24
N LEU A 300 16.63 37.76 -4.84
CA LEU A 300 16.04 36.76 -5.73
C LEU A 300 15.18 37.41 -6.81
N ALA A 301 14.27 38.31 -6.42
CA ALA A 301 13.41 39.02 -7.37
C ALA A 301 14.23 39.84 -8.39
N ARG A 302 15.25 40.57 -7.92
CA ARG A 302 16.15 41.35 -8.80
C ARG A 302 16.97 40.49 -9.74
N ASN A 303 17.25 39.23 -9.38
CA ASN A 303 17.96 38.28 -10.23
C ASN A 303 17.02 37.51 -11.19
N GLY A 304 15.77 37.96 -11.33
CA GLY A 304 14.85 37.46 -12.35
C GLY A 304 13.88 36.39 -11.86
N TYR A 305 13.97 35.97 -10.60
CA TYR A 305 13.02 35.00 -10.04
C TYR A 305 11.66 35.65 -9.78
N ASP A 306 10.58 34.90 -10.02
CA ASP A 306 9.27 35.20 -9.46
C ASP A 306 9.23 34.74 -8.00
N VAL A 307 9.02 35.68 -7.07
CA VAL A 307 9.13 35.45 -5.62
C VAL A 307 7.88 35.98 -4.94
N GLU A 308 7.22 35.12 -4.17
CA GLU A 308 6.12 35.45 -3.27
C GLU A 308 6.56 35.19 -1.82
N GLN A 309 6.54 36.23 -0.98
CA GLN A 309 6.82 36.14 0.46
C GLN A 309 5.55 35.75 1.24
N ASN A 310 5.72 34.91 2.27
CA ASN A 310 4.63 34.43 3.12
C ASN A 310 3.45 33.87 2.30
N PRO A 311 3.67 32.88 1.43
CA PRO A 311 2.62 32.25 0.63
C PRO A 311 1.61 31.49 1.53
N PRO A 312 0.45 31.09 0.99
CA PRO A 312 -0.50 30.27 1.71
C PRO A 312 0.14 28.98 2.28
N PRO A 313 -0.26 28.53 3.48
CA PRO A 313 0.28 27.32 4.11
C PRO A 313 0.17 26.09 3.21
N LYS A 314 1.14 25.18 3.32
CA LYS A 314 1.08 23.85 2.72
C LYS A 314 -0.13 23.08 3.29
N LEU A 315 -0.61 22.07 2.57
CA LEU A 315 -1.72 21.20 2.99
C LEU A 315 -1.51 20.53 4.38
N ASN A 316 -0.26 20.38 4.80
CA ASN A 316 0.13 19.84 6.11
C ASN A 316 0.19 20.91 7.22
N GLY A 317 -0.24 22.15 6.95
CA GLY A 317 -0.25 23.27 7.89
C GLY A 317 1.10 23.97 8.08
N LYS A 318 2.16 23.60 7.34
CA LYS A 318 3.46 24.27 7.41
C LYS A 318 3.46 25.55 6.59
N GLU A 319 4.10 26.58 7.12
CA GLU A 319 4.19 27.92 6.53
C GLU A 319 5.63 28.16 6.04
N PRO A 320 5.90 27.95 4.74
CA PRO A 320 7.22 28.22 4.18
C PRO A 320 7.46 29.72 4.00
N ASP A 321 8.72 30.14 4.04
CA ASP A 321 9.08 31.56 3.94
C ASP A 321 8.74 32.14 2.55
N TYR A 322 8.97 31.36 1.49
CA TYR A 322 8.77 31.79 0.11
C TYR A 322 8.05 30.76 -0.76
N LYS A 323 7.46 31.28 -1.84
CA LYS A 323 7.17 30.54 -3.07
C LYS A 323 7.94 31.18 -4.23
N ILE A 324 8.91 30.46 -4.78
CA ILE A 324 9.84 30.93 -5.81
C ILE A 324 9.62 30.09 -7.07
N GLU A 325 9.22 30.74 -8.17
CA GLU A 325 8.83 30.07 -9.44
C GLU A 325 7.78 28.96 -9.20
N GLY A 326 6.90 29.23 -8.24
CA GLY A 326 5.87 28.32 -7.78
C GLY A 326 6.33 27.31 -6.72
N GLU A 327 7.62 27.05 -6.53
CA GLU A 327 8.17 26.07 -5.59
C GLU A 327 8.36 26.66 -4.18
N TYR A 328 8.14 25.86 -3.12
CA TYR A 328 8.27 26.35 -1.75
C TYR A 328 9.72 26.33 -1.28
N PHE A 329 10.16 27.40 -0.64
CA PHE A 329 11.51 27.53 -0.08
C PHE A 329 11.47 28.08 1.34
N ASP A 330 12.41 27.61 2.15
CA ASP A 330 12.74 28.25 3.44
C ASP A 330 14.08 28.95 3.37
N CYS A 331 14.20 30.05 4.09
CA CYS A 331 15.41 30.84 4.23
C CYS A 331 16.22 30.41 5.45
N TYR A 332 17.54 30.40 5.30
CA TYR A 332 18.46 30.31 6.43
C TYR A 332 19.65 31.25 6.21
N ALA A 333 19.93 32.08 7.21
CA ALA A 333 21.02 33.06 7.19
C ALA A 333 21.95 32.85 8.41
N PRO A 334 22.97 31.98 8.31
CA PRO A 334 23.88 31.70 9.42
C PRO A 334 24.79 32.88 9.80
N GLU A 335 24.96 33.10 11.10
CA GLU A 335 26.03 33.95 11.67
C GLU A 335 27.28 33.14 12.07
N THR A 336 27.07 31.86 12.36
CA THR A 336 28.14 31.01 12.89
C THR A 336 29.11 30.61 11.79
N GLY A 337 30.39 30.46 12.16
CA GLY A 337 31.40 29.78 11.35
C GLY A 337 31.49 28.27 11.64
N ASN A 338 30.63 27.70 12.47
CA ASN A 338 30.64 26.26 12.76
C ASN A 338 29.84 25.50 11.69
N LEU A 339 30.54 24.73 10.86
CA LEU A 339 29.96 23.97 9.75
C LEU A 339 28.97 22.89 10.20
N ASP A 340 29.21 22.23 11.33
CA ASP A 340 28.29 21.22 11.86
C ASP A 340 26.99 21.86 12.35
N ASN A 341 27.06 23.05 12.96
CA ASN A 341 25.86 23.80 13.35
C ASN A 341 25.06 24.28 12.13
N ILE A 342 25.74 24.74 11.08
CA ILE A 342 25.09 25.11 9.81
C ILE A 342 24.39 23.89 9.21
N ARG A 343 25.08 22.76 9.11
CA ARG A 343 24.53 21.49 8.60
C ARG A 343 23.33 21.02 9.40
N ALA A 344 23.42 21.07 10.73
CA ALA A 344 22.35 20.67 11.63
C ALA A 344 21.10 21.53 11.39
N LYS A 345 21.25 22.85 11.26
CA LYS A 345 20.12 23.75 10.98
C LYS A 345 19.53 23.59 9.59
N LEU A 346 20.36 23.34 8.57
CA LEU A 346 19.85 22.98 7.23
C LEU A 346 19.06 21.67 7.30
N SER A 347 19.58 20.66 7.99
CA SER A 347 18.90 19.36 8.14
C SER A 347 17.58 19.49 8.91
N GLU A 348 17.55 20.28 9.99
CA GLU A 348 16.36 20.57 10.79
C GLU A 348 15.26 21.20 9.93
N LYS A 349 15.60 22.18 9.08
CA LYS A 349 14.63 22.77 8.14
C LYS A 349 14.11 21.76 7.13
N VAL A 350 14.98 20.88 6.60
CA VAL A 350 14.53 19.84 5.67
C VAL A 350 13.58 18.84 6.35
N SER A 351 13.89 18.41 7.57
CA SER A 351 13.09 17.41 8.28
C SER A 351 11.81 17.97 8.91
N GLU A 352 11.91 19.11 9.62
CA GLU A 352 10.82 19.63 10.47
C GLU A 352 9.88 20.58 9.71
N ALA A 353 10.40 21.34 8.75
CA ALA A 353 9.58 22.19 7.88
C ALA A 353 9.14 21.49 6.60
N GLN A 354 9.63 20.25 6.37
CA GLN A 354 9.46 19.51 5.11
C GLN A 354 9.78 20.40 3.90
N ALA A 355 10.84 21.20 4.04
CA ALA A 355 11.38 22.03 2.99
C ALA A 355 12.45 21.23 2.24
N ASP A 356 12.15 20.80 1.03
CA ASP A 356 13.11 20.11 0.17
C ASP A 356 13.97 21.10 -0.64
N ARG A 357 13.65 22.40 -0.61
CA ARG A 357 14.44 23.47 -1.25
C ARG A 357 14.70 24.61 -0.28
N LEU A 358 15.93 25.12 -0.26
CA LEU A 358 16.38 26.14 0.71
C LEU A 358 17.08 27.32 0.03
N ILE A 359 16.91 28.50 0.63
CA ILE A 359 17.74 29.67 0.38
C ILE A 359 18.77 29.76 1.50
N LEU A 360 20.06 29.72 1.14
CA LEU A 360 21.16 29.92 2.08
C LEU A 360 21.76 31.32 1.86
N ASN A 361 21.40 32.27 2.71
CA ASN A 361 22.00 33.60 2.69
C ASN A 361 23.33 33.57 3.45
N MET A 362 24.44 33.76 2.73
CA MET A 362 25.79 33.64 3.27
C MET A 362 26.46 34.98 3.59
N ASP A 363 25.73 36.10 3.56
CA ASP A 363 26.31 37.44 3.74
C ASP A 363 26.99 37.64 5.10
N ASP A 364 26.59 36.87 6.12
CA ASP A 364 27.07 37.06 7.50
C ASP A 364 27.83 35.87 8.07
N THR A 365 27.99 34.79 7.31
CA THR A 365 28.83 33.67 7.74
C THR A 365 30.25 33.91 7.25
N PRO A 366 31.27 33.64 8.09
CA PRO A 366 32.66 33.73 7.65
C PRO A 366 33.08 32.58 6.72
N ARG A 367 32.17 31.67 6.37
CA ARG A 367 32.45 30.48 5.57
C ARG A 367 32.35 30.73 4.07
N SER A 368 33.18 30.02 3.32
CA SER A 368 33.11 29.98 1.85
C SER A 368 32.00 29.03 1.39
N MET A 369 31.52 29.21 0.15
CA MET A 369 30.61 28.24 -0.47
C MET A 369 31.27 26.87 -0.59
N GLU A 370 32.58 26.83 -0.81
CA GLU A 370 33.38 25.60 -0.88
C GLU A 370 33.38 24.83 0.45
N ASP A 371 33.57 25.51 1.59
CA ASP A 371 33.49 24.89 2.92
C ASP A 371 32.13 24.22 3.15
N ILE A 372 31.06 24.88 2.71
CA ILE A 372 29.69 24.35 2.81
C ILE A 372 29.49 23.17 1.85
N ALA A 373 30.03 23.26 0.63
CA ALA A 373 29.90 22.22 -0.38
C ALA A 373 30.58 20.94 0.09
N ASP A 374 31.81 21.05 0.57
CA ASP A 374 32.58 19.94 1.12
C ASP A 374 31.91 19.32 2.33
N MET A 375 31.34 20.13 3.22
CA MET A 375 30.56 19.65 4.35
C MET A 375 29.34 18.83 3.90
N LEU A 376 28.57 19.31 2.93
CA LEU A 376 27.37 18.62 2.45
C LEU A 376 27.70 17.38 1.61
N ARG A 377 28.81 17.38 0.87
CA ARG A 377 29.34 16.17 0.20
C ARG A 377 29.72 15.09 1.21
N ARG A 378 30.37 15.47 2.31
CA ARG A 378 30.78 14.53 3.38
C ARG A 378 29.59 14.06 4.23
N LYS A 379 28.64 14.94 4.51
CA LYS A 379 27.49 14.69 5.39
C LYS A 379 26.18 15.10 4.68
N PRO A 380 25.73 14.33 3.68
CA PRO A 380 24.53 14.66 2.93
C PRO A 380 23.29 14.79 3.82
N ILE A 381 22.34 15.60 3.36
CA ILE A 381 21.06 15.80 4.02
C ILE A 381 20.02 15.04 3.18
N ALA A 382 19.36 14.05 3.79
CA ALA A 382 18.33 13.28 3.12
C ALA A 382 17.16 14.18 2.71
N ASN A 383 16.61 13.96 1.52
CA ASN A 383 15.47 14.70 0.94
C ASN A 383 15.73 16.18 0.60
N LEU A 384 16.96 16.68 0.76
CA LEU A 384 17.34 17.98 0.20
C LEU A 384 17.40 17.86 -1.33
N LYS A 385 16.64 18.70 -2.03
CA LYS A 385 16.60 18.77 -3.50
C LYS A 385 17.37 19.95 -4.05
N GLN A 386 17.28 21.12 -3.41
CA GLN A 386 17.95 22.32 -3.93
C GLN A 386 18.42 23.27 -2.84
N ILE A 387 19.57 23.90 -3.07
CA ILE A 387 19.98 25.12 -2.36
C ILE A 387 20.32 26.19 -3.39
N LEU A 388 19.72 27.37 -3.23
CA LEU A 388 20.20 28.61 -3.86
C LEU A 388 20.95 29.42 -2.80
N VAL A 389 22.18 29.82 -3.10
CA VAL A 389 22.96 30.69 -2.23
C VAL A 389 22.71 32.14 -2.60
N VAL A 390 22.41 32.97 -1.61
CA VAL A 390 22.43 34.43 -1.73
C VAL A 390 23.72 34.93 -1.09
N LYS A 391 24.54 35.64 -1.86
CA LYS A 391 25.77 36.25 -1.35
C LYS A 391 26.12 37.49 -2.17
N ASP A 392 26.44 38.59 -1.49
CA ASP A 392 26.90 39.85 -2.12
C ASP A 392 25.94 40.36 -3.22
N GLY A 393 24.64 40.19 -3.01
CA GLY A 393 23.59 40.60 -3.95
C GLY A 393 23.41 39.70 -5.18
N GLN A 394 24.10 38.56 -5.24
CA GLN A 394 23.96 37.56 -6.30
C GLN A 394 23.24 36.31 -5.81
N VAL A 395 22.63 35.58 -6.74
CA VAL A 395 22.01 34.27 -6.52
C VAL A 395 22.80 33.22 -7.28
N VAL A 396 23.32 32.23 -6.56
CA VAL A 396 24.11 31.13 -7.13
C VAL A 396 23.38 29.81 -6.92
N PRO A 397 23.06 29.06 -7.99
CA PRO A 397 22.66 27.67 -7.86
C PRO A 397 23.77 26.87 -7.20
N PHE A 398 23.50 26.27 -6.04
CA PHE A 398 24.55 25.69 -5.21
C PHE A 398 24.41 24.17 -5.03
N PHE A 399 23.18 23.70 -4.80
CA PHE A 399 22.87 22.27 -4.71
C PHE A 399 21.66 21.94 -5.62
N PRO A 400 21.65 20.80 -6.35
CA PRO A 400 22.72 19.80 -6.44
C PRO A 400 24.01 20.40 -6.99
N PHE A 401 25.16 19.92 -6.51
CA PHE A 401 26.45 20.42 -7.01
C PHE A 401 26.52 20.12 -8.50
N GLY A 402 26.67 21.14 -9.34
CA GLY A 402 26.92 20.95 -10.77
C GLY A 402 28.22 20.16 -10.95
N GLU A 403 28.24 19.27 -11.95
CA GLU A 403 29.46 18.70 -12.51
C GLU A 403 30.28 19.75 -13.26
#